data_AF-A0AAT8-F1
#
_entry.id   AF-A0AAT8-F1
#
_cell.length_a   1.000
_cell.length_b   1.000
_cell.length_c   1.000
_cell.angle_alpha   90.00
_cell.angle_beta   90.00
_cell.angle_gamma   90.00
#
_symmetry.space_group_name_H-M   'P 1'
#
loop_
_entity.id
_entity.type
_entity.pdbx_description
1 polymer ?
#
loop_
_entity_poly.entity_id
_entity_poly.type
_entity_poly.pdbx_seq_one_letter_code
_entity_poly.pdbx_strand_id
1 'polypeptide(L)' 'VMSSRWNPTPEQLRTLEDLYRRGTRTPSTDQIQDITAQLRRYGRIEGKNVFYWFQNHKARERQKR' A
#
# COMPACT_ATOMS: atom_id res chain seq x y z
N VAL A 1 -6.22 -0.59 -21.57
CA VAL A 1 -5.41 0.50 -20.95
C VAL A 1 -4.20 -0.13 -20.29
N MET A 2 -2.99 0.14 -20.78
CA MET A 2 -1.76 -0.38 -20.17
C MET A 2 -1.65 0.19 -18.76
N SER A 3 -1.78 -0.64 -17.74
CA SER A 3 -1.53 -0.23 -16.36
C SER A 3 -0.03 0.06 -16.25
N SER A 4 0.35 1.33 -16.29
CA SER A 4 1.71 1.76 -15.95
C SER A 4 2.08 1.13 -14.60
N ARG A 5 3.20 0.42 -14.55
CA ARG A 5 3.68 -0.22 -13.33
C ARG A 5 3.92 0.89 -12.30
N TRP A 6 3.32 0.74 -11.12
CA TRP A 6 3.57 1.69 -10.04
C TRP A 6 5.00 1.53 -9.55
N ASN A 7 5.75 2.65 -9.55
CA ASN A 7 7.07 2.74 -8.95
C ASN A 7 6.95 3.57 -7.66
N PRO A 8 6.86 2.92 -6.48
CA PRO A 8 6.64 3.62 -5.23
C PRO A 8 7.82 4.49 -4.84
N THR A 9 7.55 5.67 -4.27
CA THR A 9 8.62 6.47 -3.65
C THR A 9 9.00 5.92 -2.26
N PRO A 10 10.22 6.21 -1.76
CA PRO A 10 10.63 5.80 -0.41
C PRO A 10 9.66 6.25 0.68
N GLU A 11 9.09 7.46 0.56
CA GLU A 11 8.12 8.02 1.49
C GLU A 11 6.81 7.21 1.47
N GLN A 12 6.33 6.83 0.28
CA GLN A 12 5.15 5.97 0.16
C GLN A 12 5.35 4.61 0.83
N LEU A 13 6.51 3.99 0.63
CA LEU A 13 6.84 2.71 1.25
C LEU A 13 6.91 2.84 2.78
N ARG A 14 7.60 3.86 3.30
CA ARG A 14 7.73 4.09 4.74
C ARG A 14 6.37 4.27 5.42
N THR A 15 5.46 5.04 4.82
CA THR A 15 4.10 5.22 5.37
C THR A 15 3.31 3.90 5.34
N LEU A 16 3.37 3.13 4.25
CA LEU A 16 2.69 1.84 4.16
C LEU A 16 3.23 0.83 5.20
N GLU A 17 4.55 0.79 5.39
CA GLU A 17 5.21 -0.05 6.40
C GLU A 17 4.85 0.35 7.83
N ASP A 18 4.81 1.64 8.13
CA ASP A 18 4.41 2.14 9.46
C ASP A 18 2.96 1.76 9.78
N LEU A 19 2.03 1.96 8.85
CA LEU A 19 0.63 1.52 9.00
C LEU A 19 0.53 0.00 9.23
N TYR A 20 1.29 -0.78 8.47
CA TYR A 20 1.32 -2.23 8.63
C TYR A 20 1.80 -2.65 10.02
N ARG A 21 2.90 -2.05 10.49
CA ARG A 21 3.49 -2.32 11.81
C ARG A 21 2.57 -1.89 12.96
N ARG A 22 1.77 -0.84 12.77
CA ARG A 22 0.75 -0.39 13.73
C ARG A 22 -0.49 -1.29 13.78
N GLY A 23 -0.58 -2.29 12.91
CA GLY A 23 -1.64 -3.32 12.94
C GLY A 23 -2.64 -3.25 11.78
N THR A 24 -2.54 -2.26 10.88
CA THR A 24 -3.38 -2.22 9.68
C THR A 24 -2.89 -3.27 8.68
N ARG A 25 -3.39 -4.50 8.76
CA ARG A 25 -2.99 -5.59 7.84
C ARG A 25 -3.98 -5.86 6.71
N THR A 26 -5.25 -5.51 6.94
CA THR A 26 -6.37 -5.68 6.00
C THR A 26 -7.22 -4.41 6.03
N PRO A 27 -6.78 -3.34 5.35
CA PRO A 27 -7.55 -2.10 5.32
C PRO A 27 -8.88 -2.30 4.60
N SER A 28 -9.94 -1.64 5.08
CA SER A 28 -11.22 -1.55 4.39
C SER A 28 -11.12 -0.71 3.11
N THR A 29 -12.16 -0.72 2.29
CA THR A 29 -12.22 0.11 1.07
C THR A 29 -12.02 1.60 1.38
N ASP A 30 -12.66 2.10 2.44
CA ASP A 30 -12.55 3.51 2.84
C ASP A 30 -11.12 3.82 3.30
N GLN A 31 -10.52 2.94 4.12
CA GLN A 31 -9.13 3.08 4.53
C GLN A 31 -8.17 3.06 3.33
N ILE A 32 -8.44 2.22 2.32
CA ILE A 32 -7.64 2.22 1.08
C ILE A 32 -7.75 3.57 0.36
N GLN A 33 -8.94 4.16 0.30
CA GLN A 33 -9.14 5.49 -0.31
C GLN A 33 -8.39 6.57 0.48
N ASP A 34 -8.50 6.58 1.80
CA ASP A 34 -7.83 7.54 2.69
C ASP A 34 -6.30 7.43 2.59
N ILE A 35 -5.77 6.21 2.68
CA ILE A 35 -4.34 5.95 2.53
C ILE A 35 -3.87 6.39 1.13
N THR A 36 -4.64 6.09 0.08
CA THR A 36 -4.30 6.53 -1.29
C THR A 36 -4.27 8.05 -1.38
N ALA A 37 -5.26 8.74 -0.82
CA ALA A 37 -5.33 10.20 -0.80
C ALA A 37 -4.12 10.80 -0.06
N GLN A 38 -3.76 10.25 1.10
CA GLN A 38 -2.57 10.66 1.85
C GLN A 38 -1.29 10.45 1.05
N LEU A 39 -1.12 9.28 0.41
CA LEU A 39 0.10 8.90 -0.31
C LEU A 39 0.32 9.64 -1.63
N ARG A 40 -0.74 10.24 -2.21
CA ARG A 40 -0.64 11.06 -3.42
C ARG A 40 0.26 12.27 -3.26
N ARG A 41 0.43 12.77 -2.04
CA ARG A 41 1.35 13.89 -1.74
C ARG A 41 2.82 13.56 -2.01
N TYR A 42 3.16 12.27 -2.06
CA TYR A 42 4.54 11.78 -2.25
C TYR A 42 4.77 11.21 -3.66
N GLY A 43 3.76 11.23 -4.54
CA GLY A 43 3.87 10.70 -5.90
C GLY A 43 2.59 10.03 -6.39
N ARG A 44 2.55 9.66 -7.68
CA ARG A 44 1.39 9.01 -8.29
C ARG A 44 1.13 7.63 -7.66
N ILE A 45 -0.10 7.43 -7.20
CA ILE A 45 -0.58 6.15 -6.64
C ILE A 45 -2.08 6.00 -6.86
N GLU A 46 -2.53 4.75 -7.04
CA GLU A 46 -3.93 4.36 -7.21
C GLU A 46 -4.33 3.38 -6.11
N GLY A 47 -5.63 3.27 -5.79
CA GLY A 47 -6.11 2.41 -4.70
C GLY A 47 -5.73 0.94 -4.86
N LYS A 48 -5.66 0.44 -6.09
CA LYS A 48 -5.17 -0.92 -6.39
C LYS A 48 -3.75 -1.16 -5.90
N ASN A 49 -2.89 -0.14 -5.94
CA ASN A 49 -1.50 -0.25 -5.49
C ASN A 49 -1.44 -0.46 -3.97
N VAL A 50 -2.25 0.31 -3.23
CA VAL A 50 -2.37 0.16 -1.76
C VAL A 50 -2.94 -1.23 -1.43
N PHE A 51 -4.05 -1.62 -2.05
CA PHE A 51 -4.65 -2.94 -1.87
C PHE A 51 -3.64 -4.07 -2.10
N TYR A 52 -2.95 -4.07 -3.25
CA TYR A 52 -1.97 -5.11 -3.56
C TYR A 52 -0.72 -5.05 -2.69
N TRP A 53 -0.29 -3.86 -2.24
CA TRP A 53 0.83 -3.75 -1.32
C TRP A 53 0.53 -4.51 -0.01
N PHE A 54 -0.64 -4.30 0.60
CA PHE A 54 -1.05 -5.00 1.82
C PHE A 54 -1.22 -6.52 1.61
N GLN A 55 -1.84 -6.93 0.50
CA GLN A 55 -1.98 -8.36 0.16
C GLN A 55 -0.61 -9.04 -0.01
N ASN A 56 0.28 -8.41 -0.78
CA ASN A 56 1.62 -8.94 -1.04
C ASN A 56 2.49 -8.98 0.22
N HIS A 57 2.37 -7.98 1.10
CA HIS A 57 3.11 -7.96 2.37
C HIS A 57 2.69 -9.14 3.27
N LYS A 58 1.38 -9.35 3.43
CA LYS A 58 0.84 -10.49 4.17
C LYS A 58 1.23 -11.84 3.56
N ALA A 59 1.23 -11.95 2.23
CA ALA A 59 1.65 -13.17 1.54
C ALA A 59 3.14 -13.48 1.78
N ARG A 60 4.01 -12.47 1.72
CA ARG A 60 5.45 -12.61 2.00
C ARG A 60 5.73 -13.02 3.45
N GLU A 61 5.02 -12.46 4.42
CA GLU A 61 5.16 -12.88 5.81
C GLU A 61 4.71 -14.32 6.04
N ARG A 62 3.61 -14.75 5.41
CA ARG A 62 3.16 -16.14 5.48
C ARG A 62 4.18 -17.10 4.87
N GLN A 63 4.85 -16.71 3.79
CA GLN A 63 5.88 -17.52 3.13
C GLN A 63 7.19 -17.60 3.92
N LYS A 64 7.47 -16.61 4.78
CA LYS A 64 8.63 -16.59 5.66
C LYS A 64 8.45 -17.41 6.95
N ARG A 65 7.22 -17.86 7.22
CA ARG A 65 6.92 -18.87 8.25
C ARG A 65 7.05 -20.26 7.64
#